data_AF-A0A7S3ANS2-F1
#
_entry.id   AF-A0A7S3ANS2-F1
#
_cell.length_a   1.000
_cell.length_b   1.000
_cell.length_c   1.000
_cell.angle_alpha   90.00
_cell.angle_beta   90.00
_cell.angle_gamma   90.00
#
_symmetry.space_group_name_H-M   'P 1'
#
loop_
_entity.id
_entity.type
_entity.pdbx_description
1 polymer ?
#
loop_
_entity_poly.entity_id
_entity_poly.type
_entity_poly.pdbx_seq_one_letter_code
_entity_poly.pdbx_strand_id
1 'polypeptide(L)'
;KNAQTEPNSSLGCNPNMSRQAHNVVTLANADPNGAHGVHHCRHGDRAGLGKGHTSEIATLDGSTPQLCSQGLQRTESSSSMLSQHGPIEWTDAEVQRIRQMVSRQAELAETEQVRLGELQESQPLIVRLGRALQQRNVNMRAIDLLRSWHGNAEGGITMDEFERNIRSWKLVDHPTTDLQRKEIQSLFRLLDEDANGSLGLEDLKPALKQLREAFVDAEKEMATLETHISALRRRSSHAAELLQAIHEAESEQEELEKRRQKQPLIVKLGVAIGGKAKHNGRRGEDILKEWDANDDGQISKVEFRQHVKALVGDADYREVDQLFKALDFDGSNFLEIHELKPAIRKLMKAASDAGKADAAETVKIEESLMMLKLRSEHAQQLLHTIEKTEVEEQRLAEMRRREKPLTVRLGEQLARKNIKPAQMLRAWDLDGNGVVDKTEFKENIRMLGIQAEVGEIEDLFDSLDEDHSGCLELEEFKPVLKRLRDAVHAAHAEEERLSKHVASMQRRSVQMQQKMAESEQAEMIAIEERRRERVQEAAEAVAAEQEARAAEKEAKAQA
;
A
#
# COMPACT_ATOMS: atom_id res chain seq x y z
N LYS A 1 -50.68 41.63 13.91
CA LYS A 1 -49.44 41.78 13.11
C LYS A 1 -48.67 40.47 13.25
N ASN A 2 -48.86 39.59 12.25
CA ASN A 2 -48.32 38.25 11.94
C ASN A 2 -47.39 37.62 13.01
N ALA A 3 -47.68 36.56 13.77
CA ALA A 3 -48.37 35.26 13.55
C ALA A 3 -47.64 34.38 12.50
N GLN A 4 -47.34 33.08 12.66
CA GLN A 4 -47.63 32.06 13.68
C GLN A 4 -46.97 30.72 13.23
N THR A 5 -46.44 29.93 14.18
CA THR A 5 -46.59 28.46 14.35
C THR A 5 -46.19 27.42 13.27
N GLU A 6 -45.45 26.38 13.70
CA GLU A 6 -45.56 24.99 13.18
C GLU A 6 -46.99 24.44 13.42
N PRO A 7 -47.54 23.45 12.64
CA PRO A 7 -47.21 22.02 12.86
C PRO A 7 -47.45 21.03 11.68
N ASN A 8 -46.93 19.80 11.87
CA ASN A 8 -47.42 18.44 11.51
C ASN A 8 -48.24 18.11 10.23
N SER A 9 -47.70 17.12 9.49
CA SER A 9 -48.29 15.89 8.91
C SER A 9 -49.77 15.85 8.43
N SER A 10 -50.01 15.44 7.18
CA SER A 10 -50.70 14.18 6.81
C SER A 10 -51.13 14.10 5.32
N LEU A 11 -50.84 12.94 4.70
CA LEU A 11 -51.71 12.12 3.82
C LEU A 11 -52.40 12.67 2.56
N GLY A 12 -52.27 11.89 1.46
CA GLY A 12 -53.27 11.77 0.39
C GLY A 12 -52.66 11.84 -1.03
N CYS A 13 -52.23 10.75 -1.66
CA CYS A 13 -53.01 9.71 -2.37
C CYS A 13 -52.79 9.77 -3.90
N ASN A 14 -52.29 8.64 -4.38
CA ASN A 14 -52.12 8.09 -5.74
C ASN A 14 -53.37 8.24 -6.65
N PRO A 15 -53.31 8.01 -7.99
CA PRO A 15 -53.44 6.62 -8.46
C PRO A 15 -52.84 6.19 -9.83
N ASN A 16 -52.70 4.86 -9.92
CA ASN A 16 -52.81 3.92 -11.05
C ASN A 16 -51.72 3.85 -12.12
N MET A 17 -50.92 2.78 -12.19
CA MET A 17 -51.21 1.35 -12.50
C MET A 17 -51.41 1.04 -13.98
N SER A 18 -50.51 0.19 -14.51
CA SER A 18 -50.76 -1.06 -15.27
C SER A 18 -49.73 -1.21 -16.40
N ARG A 19 -49.24 -2.39 -16.81
CA ARG A 19 -49.26 -3.80 -16.38
C ARG A 19 -48.32 -4.52 -17.36
N GLN A 20 -47.66 -5.59 -16.89
CA GLN A 20 -47.39 -6.89 -17.58
C GLN A 20 -46.86 -6.89 -19.03
N ALA A 21 -45.80 -7.65 -19.31
CA ALA A 21 -45.89 -9.09 -19.59
C ALA A 21 -44.53 -9.68 -20.01
N HIS A 22 -44.35 -10.96 -19.66
CA HIS A 22 -43.38 -11.87 -20.26
C HIS A 22 -43.49 -11.92 -21.78
N ASN A 23 -42.37 -12.10 -22.48
CA ASN A 23 -42.31 -13.06 -23.58
C ASN A 23 -40.88 -13.51 -23.90
N VAL A 24 -40.74 -14.83 -23.88
CA VAL A 24 -39.71 -15.63 -24.54
C VAL A 24 -39.87 -15.46 -26.05
N VAL A 25 -38.83 -15.06 -26.77
CA VAL A 25 -38.65 -15.40 -28.19
C VAL A 25 -37.17 -15.60 -28.50
N THR A 26 -36.88 -16.87 -28.77
CA THR A 26 -35.84 -17.41 -29.63
C THR A 26 -35.49 -16.56 -30.86
N LEU A 27 -34.21 -16.33 -31.13
CA LEU A 27 -33.72 -16.31 -32.51
C LEU A 27 -32.53 -17.25 -32.62
N ALA A 28 -32.74 -18.25 -33.46
CA ALA A 28 -31.85 -19.30 -33.85
C ALA A 28 -31.04 -18.91 -35.10
N ASN A 29 -29.94 -19.65 -35.30
CA ASN A 29 -29.28 -19.95 -36.57
C ASN A 29 -28.55 -18.78 -37.24
N ALA A 30 -27.40 -18.94 -37.89
CA ALA A 30 -26.70 -20.11 -38.40
C ALA A 30 -25.20 -19.77 -38.51
N ASP A 31 -24.32 -20.77 -38.42
CA ASP A 31 -23.50 -21.11 -39.59
C ASP A 31 -22.78 -22.46 -39.39
N PRO A 32 -22.43 -23.15 -40.50
CA PRO A 32 -22.52 -24.59 -40.61
C PRO A 32 -21.15 -25.25 -40.52
N ASN A 33 -21.14 -26.51 -40.11
CA ASN A 33 -20.41 -27.60 -40.77
C ASN A 33 -20.33 -28.79 -39.80
N GLY A 34 -21.29 -29.69 -39.94
CA GLY A 34 -21.10 -31.08 -39.58
C GLY A 34 -21.52 -31.89 -40.78
N ALA A 35 -20.59 -32.67 -41.36
CA ALA A 35 -20.92 -34.00 -41.84
C ALA A 35 -19.66 -34.84 -42.13
N HIS A 36 -19.73 -36.05 -41.60
CA HIS A 36 -19.07 -37.28 -42.05
C HIS A 36 -17.56 -37.42 -41.76
N GLY A 37 -17.09 -38.51 -41.16
CA GLY A 37 -17.79 -39.70 -40.72
C GLY A 37 -16.83 -40.82 -40.30
N VAL A 38 -17.43 -41.81 -39.65
CA VAL A 38 -17.19 -43.26 -39.72
C VAL A 38 -15.85 -43.87 -39.24
N HIS A 39 -16.03 -45.01 -38.57
CA HIS A 39 -15.13 -46.16 -38.32
C HIS A 39 -14.25 -46.12 -37.06
N HIS A 40 -14.60 -46.87 -36.01
CA HIS A 40 -14.41 -48.31 -35.77
C HIS A 40 -12.99 -48.70 -35.29
N CYS A 41 -12.99 -49.15 -34.03
CA CYS A 41 -12.39 -50.40 -33.52
C CYS A 41 -10.86 -50.61 -33.50
N ARG A 42 -10.46 -51.04 -32.30
CA ARG A 42 -9.57 -52.16 -31.93
C ARG A 42 -8.14 -51.85 -31.46
N HIS A 43 -7.94 -52.19 -30.19
CA HIS A 43 -6.96 -53.15 -29.64
C HIS A 43 -5.70 -53.42 -30.46
N GLY A 44 -4.56 -53.36 -29.76
CA GLY A 44 -3.33 -54.03 -30.19
C GLY A 44 -2.23 -53.93 -29.14
N ASP A 45 -2.15 -54.96 -28.31
CA ASP A 45 -1.07 -55.28 -27.37
C ASP A 45 0.34 -55.35 -27.97
N ARG A 46 1.33 -55.30 -27.05
CA ARG A 46 2.67 -55.95 -26.99
C ARG A 46 3.82 -54.94 -26.92
N ALA A 47 4.51 -54.82 -25.78
CA ALA A 47 5.45 -55.77 -25.17
C ALA A 47 6.77 -55.90 -25.96
N GLY A 48 7.89 -55.52 -25.33
CA GLY A 48 9.22 -55.86 -25.83
C GLY A 48 10.38 -55.03 -25.28
N LEU A 49 10.85 -55.39 -24.08
CA LEU A 49 12.27 -55.58 -23.68
C LEU A 49 13.38 -54.69 -24.29
N GLY A 50 14.20 -54.07 -23.43
CA GLY A 50 15.56 -53.68 -23.81
C GLY A 50 16.30 -52.85 -22.76
N LYS A 51 17.33 -53.43 -22.15
CA LYS A 51 18.21 -52.85 -21.14
C LYS A 51 19.09 -51.71 -21.69
N GLY A 52 19.50 -50.78 -20.82
CA GLY A 52 20.67 -49.93 -21.07
C GLY A 52 20.84 -48.80 -20.05
N HIS A 53 21.87 -48.88 -19.21
CA HIS A 53 22.40 -47.74 -18.43
C HIS A 53 22.85 -46.61 -19.38
N THR A 54 22.67 -45.35 -18.97
CA THR A 54 23.74 -44.40 -18.54
C THR A 54 23.23 -42.95 -18.54
N SER A 55 23.47 -42.28 -17.40
CA SER A 55 23.87 -40.88 -17.21
C SER A 55 23.23 -39.72 -18.01
N GLU A 56 22.74 -38.77 -17.21
CA GLU A 56 22.94 -37.31 -17.30
C GLU A 56 22.12 -36.46 -18.28
N ILE A 57 21.84 -35.25 -17.76
CA ILE A 57 21.35 -34.02 -18.39
C ILE A 57 19.82 -33.90 -18.52
N ALA A 58 19.17 -33.45 -17.44
CA ALA A 58 17.81 -32.89 -17.50
C ALA A 58 17.88 -31.37 -17.70
N THR A 59 17.50 -30.94 -18.91
CA THR A 59 17.18 -29.55 -19.25
C THR A 59 15.81 -29.17 -18.69
N LEU A 60 15.76 -28.00 -18.07
CA LEU A 60 14.56 -27.28 -17.63
C LEU A 60 13.79 -26.75 -18.85
N ASP A 61 12.49 -27.04 -18.93
CA ASP A 61 11.55 -26.09 -19.53
C ASP A 61 10.14 -26.23 -18.93
N GLY A 62 9.41 -25.11 -18.99
CA GLY A 62 8.36 -24.70 -18.07
C GLY A 62 7.03 -25.43 -18.09
N SER A 63 6.28 -25.23 -17.01
CA SER A 63 4.83 -25.43 -16.95
C SER A 63 4.21 -24.49 -15.91
N THR A 64 3.41 -23.55 -16.41
CA THR A 64 2.43 -22.70 -15.71
C THR A 64 1.42 -23.53 -14.92
N PRO A 65 0.99 -23.14 -13.70
CA PRO A 65 -0.10 -23.83 -13.02
C PRO A 65 -1.48 -23.23 -13.34
N GLN A 66 -2.38 -24.14 -13.69
CA GLN A 66 -3.82 -23.96 -13.91
C GLN A 66 -4.56 -23.43 -12.67
N LEU A 67 -5.44 -22.45 -12.92
CA LEU A 67 -6.56 -22.06 -12.06
C LEU A 67 -7.48 -23.25 -11.84
N CYS A 68 -7.69 -23.64 -10.58
CA CYS A 68 -8.64 -24.68 -10.20
C CYS A 68 -9.83 -24.03 -9.48
N SER A 69 -10.96 -23.97 -10.18
CA SER A 69 -12.27 -23.58 -9.67
C SER A 69 -13.04 -24.82 -9.20
N GLN A 70 -13.19 -24.99 -7.88
CA GLN A 70 -14.21 -25.83 -7.22
C GLN A 70 -14.49 -25.13 -5.89
N GLY A 71 -15.69 -24.67 -5.54
CA GLY A 71 -16.95 -25.39 -5.50
C GLY A 71 -17.41 -25.38 -4.04
N LEU A 72 -18.11 -24.31 -3.63
CA LEU A 72 -18.72 -24.19 -2.31
C LEU A 72 -19.74 -25.33 -2.11
N GLN A 73 -19.50 -26.19 -1.13
CA GLN A 73 -20.51 -26.77 -0.23
C GLN A 73 -19.82 -27.72 0.76
N ARG A 74 -19.74 -27.31 2.04
CA ARG A 74 -20.06 -28.14 3.23
C ARG A 74 -19.83 -27.33 4.51
N THR A 75 -20.87 -27.30 5.32
CA THR A 75 -20.90 -26.85 6.71
C THR A 75 -20.21 -27.90 7.58
N GLU A 76 -19.05 -27.59 8.14
CA GLU A 76 -18.46 -28.36 9.25
C GLU A 76 -18.01 -27.40 10.35
N SER A 77 -18.30 -27.79 11.58
CA SER A 77 -18.25 -26.98 12.80
C SER A 77 -16.86 -26.42 13.11
N SER A 78 -16.81 -25.12 13.39
CA SER A 78 -15.63 -24.26 13.59
C SER A 78 -14.68 -24.61 14.75
N SER A 79 -14.84 -25.75 15.42
CA SER A 79 -14.04 -26.11 16.60
C SER A 79 -12.76 -26.90 16.27
N SER A 80 -12.61 -27.43 15.04
CA SER A 80 -11.43 -28.24 14.66
C SER A 80 -10.30 -27.46 13.94
N MET A 81 -10.49 -26.18 13.60
CA MET A 81 -9.48 -25.41 12.85
C MET A 81 -8.37 -24.76 13.71
N LEU A 82 -8.50 -24.75 15.03
CA LEU A 82 -7.52 -24.09 15.93
C LEU A 82 -6.22 -24.89 16.17
N SER A 83 -6.06 -26.09 15.60
CA SER A 83 -4.89 -26.96 15.87
C SER A 83 -3.82 -27.01 14.76
N GLN A 84 -3.94 -26.27 13.65
CA GLN A 84 -3.05 -26.47 12.48
C GLN A 84 -2.04 -25.36 12.17
N HIS A 85 -1.99 -24.23 12.87
CA HIS A 85 -1.12 -23.12 12.44
C HIS A 85 -0.16 -22.67 13.56
N GLY A 86 1.14 -22.93 13.33
CA GLY A 86 2.26 -22.65 14.22
C GLY A 86 2.48 -21.16 14.56
N PRO A 87 3.60 -20.83 15.23
CA PRO A 87 3.91 -19.46 15.67
C PRO A 87 4.02 -18.48 14.51
N ILE A 88 3.75 -17.20 14.79
CA ILE A 88 3.94 -16.10 13.84
C ILE A 88 5.45 -15.86 13.73
N GLU A 89 6.10 -16.38 12.69
CA GLU A 89 7.53 -16.19 12.50
C GLU A 89 7.77 -15.15 11.41
N TRP A 90 7.93 -13.88 11.82
CA TRP A 90 8.63 -12.91 11.00
C TRP A 90 10.12 -13.23 11.07
N THR A 91 10.77 -13.36 9.92
CA THR A 91 12.22 -13.48 9.91
C THR A 91 12.84 -12.11 10.22
N ASP A 92 13.98 -12.09 10.94
CA ASP A 92 14.77 -10.87 11.14
C ASP A 92 15.04 -10.14 9.83
N ALA A 93 15.22 -10.90 8.73
CA ALA A 93 15.43 -10.37 7.39
C ALA A 93 14.21 -9.62 6.82
N GLU A 94 12.98 -10.03 7.15
CA GLU A 94 11.75 -9.33 6.75
C GLU A 94 11.55 -8.06 7.57
N VAL A 95 11.73 -8.14 8.89
CA VAL A 95 11.65 -6.97 9.79
C VAL A 95 12.70 -5.91 9.39
N GLN A 96 13.93 -6.35 9.08
CA GLN A 96 14.99 -5.45 8.63
C GLN A 96 14.69 -4.83 7.26
N ARG A 97 14.06 -5.57 6.34
CA ARG A 97 13.59 -5.02 5.06
C ARG A 97 12.54 -3.93 5.25
N ILE A 98 11.55 -4.15 6.13
CA ILE A 98 10.53 -3.13 6.43
C ILE A 98 11.18 -1.89 7.05
N ARG A 99 12.13 -2.05 7.98
CA ARG A 99 12.89 -0.91 8.55
C ARG A 99 13.65 -0.12 7.49
N GLN A 100 14.35 -0.82 6.60
CA GLN A 100 15.07 -0.18 5.49
C GLN A 100 14.12 0.57 4.55
N MET A 101 12.94 0.01 4.28
CA MET A 101 11.90 0.66 3.48
C MET A 101 11.38 1.93 4.17
N VAL A 102 11.06 1.88 5.47
CA VAL A 102 10.64 3.05 6.26
C VAL A 102 11.68 4.16 6.19
N SER A 103 12.94 3.84 6.49
CA SER A 103 14.04 4.82 6.42
C SER A 103 14.18 5.41 5.02
N ARG A 104 14.19 4.56 3.98
CA ARG A 104 14.33 4.99 2.58
C ARG A 104 13.18 5.91 2.14
N GLN A 105 11.94 5.57 2.49
CA GLN A 105 10.76 6.37 2.17
C GLN A 105 10.78 7.73 2.87
N ALA A 106 11.22 7.77 4.14
CA ALA A 106 11.38 9.00 4.89
C ALA A 106 12.49 9.89 4.31
N GLU A 107 13.68 9.34 4.05
CA GLU A 107 14.80 10.05 3.44
C GLU A 107 14.46 10.62 2.06
N LEU A 108 13.75 9.83 1.23
CA LEU A 108 13.30 10.29 -0.08
C LEU A 108 12.26 11.42 0.04
N ALA A 109 11.33 11.31 1.01
CA ALA A 109 10.36 12.36 1.26
C ALA A 109 11.02 13.67 1.71
N GLU A 110 12.06 13.60 2.53
CA GLU A 110 12.87 14.76 2.93
C GLU A 110 13.62 15.35 1.74
N THR A 111 14.25 14.49 0.93
CA THR A 111 14.99 14.93 -0.28
C THR A 111 14.07 15.64 -1.27
N GLU A 112 12.90 15.08 -1.58
CA GLU A 112 11.93 15.71 -2.48
C GLU A 112 11.29 16.95 -1.84
N GLN A 113 11.17 17.01 -0.50
CA GLN A 113 10.73 18.22 0.22
C GLN A 113 11.74 19.36 0.09
N VAL A 114 13.04 19.07 0.16
CA VAL A 114 14.11 20.04 -0.10
C VAL A 114 14.01 20.54 -1.54
N ARG A 115 13.90 19.63 -2.52
CA ARG A 115 13.72 19.99 -3.93
C ARG A 115 12.47 20.86 -4.16
N LEU A 116 11.35 20.55 -3.49
CA LEU A 116 10.15 21.38 -3.55
C LEU A 116 10.41 22.79 -2.99
N GLY A 117 11.15 22.90 -1.89
CA GLY A 117 11.59 24.18 -1.33
C GLY A 117 12.48 24.96 -2.30
N GLU A 118 13.48 24.31 -2.90
CA GLU A 118 14.35 24.92 -3.91
C GLU A 118 13.56 25.41 -5.12
N LEU A 119 12.57 24.64 -5.60
CA LEU A 119 11.66 25.03 -6.67
C LEU A 119 10.69 26.14 -6.25
N GLN A 120 10.39 26.31 -4.97
CA GLN A 120 9.58 27.42 -4.46
C GLN A 120 10.39 28.71 -4.36
N GLU A 121 11.64 28.62 -3.90
CA GLU A 121 12.54 29.76 -3.67
C GLU A 121 13.22 30.25 -4.95
N SER A 122 13.66 29.32 -5.80
CA SER A 122 14.55 29.57 -6.95
C SER A 122 13.80 29.61 -8.28
N GLN A 123 12.59 30.19 -8.30
CA GLN A 123 11.79 30.20 -9.52
C GLN A 123 12.39 31.11 -10.60
N PRO A 124 12.50 30.63 -11.85
CA PRO A 124 12.89 31.47 -12.97
C PRO A 124 12.02 32.72 -13.07
N LEU A 125 12.62 33.85 -13.45
CA LEU A 125 11.91 35.13 -13.55
C LEU A 125 10.64 35.05 -14.42
N ILE A 126 10.66 34.22 -15.48
CA ILE A 126 9.50 33.97 -16.34
C ILE A 126 8.29 33.41 -15.57
N VAL A 127 8.53 32.47 -14.65
CA VAL A 127 7.49 31.85 -13.82
C VAL A 127 6.97 32.84 -12.78
N ARG A 128 7.89 33.58 -12.13
CA ARG A 128 7.55 34.62 -11.13
C ARG A 128 6.72 35.75 -11.77
N LEU A 129 7.09 36.19 -12.96
CA LEU A 129 6.35 37.18 -13.73
C LEU A 129 4.97 36.65 -14.16
N GLY A 130 4.91 35.41 -14.68
CA GLY A 130 3.65 34.74 -15.02
C GLY A 130 2.67 34.67 -13.84
N ARG A 131 3.16 34.25 -12.66
CA ARG A 131 2.38 34.24 -11.41
C ARG A 131 1.87 35.64 -11.05
N ALA A 132 2.75 36.65 -11.09
CA ALA A 132 2.41 38.02 -10.71
C ALA A 132 1.39 38.66 -11.67
N LEU A 133 1.41 38.30 -12.95
CA LEU A 133 0.39 38.69 -13.92
C LEU A 133 -0.96 38.05 -13.59
N GLN A 134 -0.97 36.74 -13.33
CA GLN A 134 -2.18 35.99 -13.00
C GLN A 134 -2.87 36.49 -11.72
N GLN A 135 -2.09 36.77 -10.67
CA GLN A 135 -2.60 37.25 -9.38
C GLN A 135 -3.19 38.66 -9.45
N ARG A 136 -2.69 39.50 -10.36
CA ARG A 136 -3.17 40.89 -10.54
C ARG A 136 -4.37 40.96 -11.49
N ASN A 137 -4.42 40.12 -12.52
CA ASN A 137 -5.56 39.98 -13.41
C ASN A 137 -5.49 38.67 -14.21
N VAL A 138 -6.43 37.75 -13.95
CA VAL A 138 -6.53 36.41 -14.56
C VAL A 138 -6.56 36.44 -16.10
N ASN A 139 -6.96 37.58 -16.70
CA ASN A 139 -7.04 37.76 -18.15
C ASN A 139 -6.38 39.06 -18.61
N MET A 140 -5.22 39.43 -18.05
CA MET A 140 -4.46 40.59 -18.54
C MET A 140 -4.22 40.47 -20.05
N ARG A 141 -4.71 41.43 -20.84
CA ARG A 141 -4.46 41.45 -22.30
C ARG A 141 -3.14 42.16 -22.57
N ALA A 142 -2.50 41.82 -23.70
CA ALA A 142 -1.26 42.46 -24.16
C ALA A 142 -1.37 43.99 -24.18
N ILE A 143 -2.51 44.53 -24.63
CA ILE A 143 -2.76 45.98 -24.66
C ILE A 143 -2.88 46.61 -23.27
N ASP A 144 -3.43 45.89 -22.30
CA ASP A 144 -3.58 46.38 -20.93
C ASP A 144 -2.21 46.37 -20.22
N LEU A 145 -1.42 45.32 -20.45
CA LEU A 145 -0.04 45.24 -19.96
C LEU A 145 0.82 46.35 -20.57
N LEU A 146 0.77 46.52 -21.90
CA LEU A 146 1.50 47.57 -22.62
C LEU A 146 1.19 48.95 -22.04
N ARG A 147 -0.10 49.31 -21.88
CA ARG A 147 -0.52 50.59 -21.29
C ARG A 147 -0.06 50.79 -19.85
N SER A 148 0.06 49.69 -19.09
CA SER A 148 0.45 49.77 -17.69
C SER A 148 1.95 49.87 -17.48
N TRP A 149 2.75 49.34 -18.40
CA TRP A 149 4.21 49.26 -18.29
C TRP A 149 4.93 50.31 -19.14
N HIS A 150 4.25 50.87 -20.15
CA HIS A 150 4.77 51.91 -21.01
C HIS A 150 4.29 53.30 -20.56
N GLY A 151 5.20 54.28 -20.57
CA GLY A 151 4.90 55.66 -20.13
C GLY A 151 4.31 56.58 -21.20
N ASN A 152 4.47 56.26 -22.49
CA ASN A 152 4.12 57.13 -23.62
C ASN A 152 3.07 56.46 -24.53
N ALA A 153 2.39 57.20 -25.40
CA ALA A 153 1.23 56.66 -26.14
C ALA A 153 1.56 55.95 -27.47
N GLU A 154 2.84 55.94 -27.91
CA GLU A 154 3.22 55.53 -29.28
C GLU A 154 4.42 54.55 -29.35
N GLY A 155 4.83 53.91 -28.25
CA GLY A 155 5.99 53.00 -28.24
C GLY A 155 5.75 51.63 -27.61
N GLY A 156 6.65 50.68 -27.91
CA GLY A 156 6.78 49.40 -27.20
C GLY A 156 7.46 49.57 -25.83
N ILE A 157 7.40 48.55 -24.97
CA ILE A 157 8.09 48.59 -23.67
C ILE A 157 9.60 48.44 -23.91
N THR A 158 10.36 49.46 -23.55
CA THR A 158 11.83 49.42 -23.61
C THR A 158 12.42 48.56 -22.49
N MET A 159 13.67 48.09 -22.64
CA MET A 159 14.37 47.33 -21.60
C MET A 159 14.41 48.05 -20.25
N ASP A 160 14.62 49.37 -20.24
CA ASP A 160 14.66 50.17 -19.01
C ASP A 160 13.28 50.25 -18.34
N GLU A 161 12.21 50.38 -19.12
CA GLU A 161 10.83 50.33 -18.60
C GLU A 161 10.49 48.93 -18.08
N PHE A 162 10.90 47.88 -18.79
CA PHE A 162 10.72 46.49 -18.37
C PHE A 162 11.43 46.23 -17.03
N GLU A 163 12.71 46.57 -16.91
CA GLU A 163 13.48 46.40 -15.68
C GLU A 163 12.88 47.20 -14.51
N ARG A 164 12.46 48.45 -14.76
CA ARG A 164 11.79 49.28 -13.75
C ARG A 164 10.50 48.65 -13.24
N ASN A 165 9.71 48.07 -14.12
CA ASN A 165 8.45 47.42 -13.74
C ASN A 165 8.68 46.06 -13.05
N ILE A 166 9.66 45.27 -13.47
CA ILE A 166 10.08 44.05 -12.77
C ILE A 166 10.48 44.37 -11.32
N ARG A 167 11.25 45.45 -11.12
CA ARG A 167 11.63 45.94 -9.78
C ARG A 167 10.43 46.47 -9.00
N SER A 168 9.55 47.26 -9.62
CA SER A 168 8.36 47.81 -8.94
C SER A 168 7.41 46.70 -8.47
N TRP A 169 7.37 45.59 -9.20
CA TRP A 169 6.59 44.41 -8.86
C TRP A 169 7.26 43.50 -7.82
N LYS A 170 8.45 43.86 -7.32
CA LYS A 170 9.26 43.10 -6.35
C LYS A 170 9.59 41.69 -6.83
N LEU A 171 9.83 41.55 -8.14
CA LEU A 171 10.21 40.28 -8.76
C LEU A 171 11.72 40.02 -8.75
N VAL A 172 12.52 40.99 -8.30
CA VAL A 172 13.97 40.87 -8.08
C VAL A 172 14.36 41.68 -6.85
N ASP A 173 15.54 41.40 -6.29
CA ASP A 173 16.04 42.14 -5.14
C ASP A 173 16.48 43.55 -5.52
N HIS A 174 16.53 44.43 -4.50
CA HIS A 174 17.05 45.78 -4.64
C HIS A 174 18.13 46.05 -3.59
N PRO A 175 19.40 46.33 -3.98
CA PRO A 175 19.89 46.45 -5.36
C PRO A 175 19.93 45.10 -6.10
N THR A 176 19.61 45.13 -7.40
CA THR A 176 19.56 43.94 -8.25
C THR A 176 20.95 43.36 -8.45
N THR A 177 21.10 42.06 -8.23
CA THR A 177 22.37 41.35 -8.42
C THR A 177 22.71 41.22 -9.91
N ASP A 178 23.98 40.97 -10.23
CA ASP A 178 24.40 40.82 -11.64
C ASP A 178 23.77 39.58 -12.29
N LEU A 179 23.49 38.54 -11.50
CA LEU A 179 22.75 37.36 -11.97
C LEU A 179 21.30 37.73 -12.33
N GLN A 180 20.60 38.44 -11.45
CA GLN A 180 19.24 38.92 -11.71
C GLN A 180 19.18 39.87 -12.90
N ARG A 181 20.20 40.74 -13.09
CA ARG A 181 20.30 41.58 -14.29
C ARG A 181 20.39 40.75 -15.57
N LYS A 182 21.21 39.70 -15.57
CA LYS A 182 21.32 38.76 -16.69
C LYS A 182 20.01 38.01 -16.93
N GLU A 183 19.29 37.63 -15.89
CA GLU A 183 17.96 37.00 -16.01
C GLU A 183 16.93 37.94 -16.63
N ILE A 184 16.87 39.21 -16.20
CA ILE A 184 15.98 40.23 -16.78
C ILE A 184 16.30 40.42 -18.27
N GLN A 185 17.59 40.57 -18.62
CA GLN A 185 18.03 40.73 -20.01
C GLN A 185 17.73 39.50 -20.87
N SER A 186 17.84 38.31 -20.30
CA SER A 186 17.55 37.06 -21.00
C SER A 186 16.05 36.89 -21.20
N LEU A 187 15.24 37.24 -20.20
CA LEU A 187 13.79 37.25 -20.31
C LEU A 187 13.31 38.29 -21.33
N PHE A 188 13.83 39.52 -21.29
CA PHE A 188 13.45 40.55 -22.25
C PHE A 188 13.72 40.10 -23.69
N ARG A 189 14.92 39.57 -23.96
CA ARG A 189 15.28 39.00 -25.28
C ARG A 189 14.44 37.79 -25.67
N LEU A 190 13.96 37.01 -24.71
CA LEU A 190 13.07 35.88 -24.98
C LEU A 190 11.68 36.36 -25.42
N LEU A 191 11.22 37.51 -24.90
CA LEU A 191 9.90 38.07 -25.20
C LEU A 191 9.92 38.97 -26.44
N ASP A 192 11.08 39.53 -26.81
CA ASP A 192 11.31 40.40 -27.98
C ASP A 192 11.51 39.54 -29.24
N GLU A 193 10.42 39.05 -29.84
CA GLU A 193 10.47 38.08 -30.95
C GLU A 193 11.11 38.65 -32.21
N ASP A 194 10.92 39.93 -32.48
CA ASP A 194 11.48 40.62 -33.65
C ASP A 194 12.87 41.26 -33.39
N ALA A 195 13.39 41.09 -32.16
CA ALA A 195 14.69 41.59 -31.70
C ALA A 195 14.90 43.10 -31.95
N ASN A 196 13.81 43.88 -31.99
CA ASN A 196 13.87 45.32 -32.26
C ASN A 196 14.32 46.13 -31.02
N GLY A 197 14.45 45.49 -29.85
CA GLY A 197 14.84 46.10 -28.59
C GLY A 197 13.68 46.71 -27.80
N SER A 198 12.43 46.46 -28.20
CA SER A 198 11.20 46.96 -27.59
C SER A 198 10.04 45.97 -27.70
N LEU A 199 9.32 45.74 -26.61
CA LEU A 199 8.19 44.80 -26.60
C LEU A 199 6.90 45.49 -27.07
N GLY A 200 6.51 45.23 -28.31
CA GLY A 200 5.28 45.73 -28.92
C GLY A 200 4.05 44.87 -28.66
N LEU A 201 2.91 45.24 -29.26
CA LEU A 201 1.67 44.46 -29.18
C LEU A 201 1.78 43.05 -29.80
N GLU A 202 2.60 42.92 -30.84
CA GLU A 202 2.79 41.64 -31.52
C GLU A 202 3.72 40.70 -30.74
N ASP A 203 4.68 41.23 -29.98
CA ASP A 203 5.54 40.47 -29.05
C ASP A 203 4.79 40.08 -27.77
N LEU A 204 3.97 40.99 -27.22
CA LEU A 204 3.31 40.80 -25.94
C LEU A 204 2.21 39.73 -25.96
N LYS A 205 1.54 39.50 -27.11
CA LYS A 205 0.51 38.45 -27.24
C LYS A 205 1.08 37.03 -27.05
N PRO A 206 2.10 36.58 -27.80
CA PRO A 206 2.73 35.28 -27.59
C PRO A 206 3.48 35.23 -26.25
N ALA A 207 4.14 36.32 -25.85
CA ALA A 207 4.81 36.44 -24.54
C ALA A 207 3.86 36.14 -23.36
N LEU A 208 2.66 36.72 -23.33
CA LEU A 208 1.68 36.47 -22.26
C LEU A 208 1.20 35.02 -22.23
N LYS A 209 1.04 34.40 -23.40
CA LYS A 209 0.69 32.97 -23.49
C LYS A 209 1.82 32.12 -22.92
N GLN A 210 3.07 32.38 -23.31
CA GLN A 210 4.25 31.65 -22.84
C GLN A 210 4.47 31.81 -21.33
N LEU A 211 4.31 33.03 -20.80
CA LEU A 211 4.38 33.32 -19.36
C LEU A 211 3.34 32.53 -18.56
N ARG A 212 2.11 32.44 -19.09
CA ARG A 212 1.03 31.66 -18.46
C ARG A 212 1.32 30.16 -18.50
N GLU A 213 1.79 29.64 -19.62
CA GLU A 213 2.14 28.22 -19.76
C GLU A 213 3.29 27.84 -18.83
N ALA A 214 4.37 28.63 -18.80
CA ALA A 214 5.50 28.40 -17.89
C ALA A 214 5.07 28.40 -16.42
N PHE A 215 4.15 29.28 -16.03
CA PHE A 215 3.57 29.30 -14.70
C PHE A 215 2.72 28.05 -14.40
N VAL A 216 1.81 27.69 -15.30
CA VAL A 216 0.93 26.52 -15.13
C VAL A 216 1.76 25.23 -15.07
N ASP A 217 2.81 25.11 -15.88
CA ASP A 217 3.67 23.94 -15.88
C ASP A 217 4.49 23.84 -14.58
N ALA A 218 5.02 24.96 -14.08
CA ALA A 218 5.70 24.99 -12.78
C ALA A 218 4.76 24.66 -11.60
N GLU A 219 3.52 25.17 -11.60
CA GLU A 219 2.54 24.82 -10.57
C GLU A 219 2.15 23.35 -10.63
N LYS A 220 1.98 22.78 -11.83
CA LYS A 220 1.73 21.35 -11.99
C LYS A 220 2.91 20.52 -11.47
N GLU A 221 4.15 20.89 -11.80
CA GLU A 221 5.33 20.18 -11.29
C GLU A 221 5.35 20.18 -9.76
N MET A 222 5.17 21.34 -9.14
CA MET A 222 5.12 21.47 -7.68
C MET A 222 3.98 20.65 -7.06
N ALA A 223 2.76 20.73 -7.61
CA ALA A 223 1.64 19.96 -7.11
C ALA A 223 1.89 18.44 -7.25
N THR A 224 2.51 18.00 -8.34
CA THR A 224 2.89 16.59 -8.49
C THR A 224 3.93 16.15 -7.45
N LEU A 225 4.91 17.01 -7.13
CA LEU A 225 5.89 16.75 -6.07
C LEU A 225 5.25 16.69 -4.68
N GLU A 226 4.35 17.63 -4.35
CA GLU A 226 3.62 17.65 -3.09
C GLU A 226 2.79 16.39 -2.87
N THR A 227 2.08 15.93 -3.91
CA THR A 227 1.32 14.68 -3.85
C THR A 227 2.23 13.46 -3.67
N HIS A 228 3.40 13.45 -4.32
CA HIS A 228 4.38 12.38 -4.17
C HIS A 228 4.98 12.34 -2.76
N ILE A 229 5.42 13.48 -2.21
CA ILE A 229 5.92 13.60 -0.82
C ILE A 229 4.86 13.12 0.17
N SER A 230 3.61 13.54 -0.01
CA SER A 230 2.50 13.11 0.85
C SER A 230 2.29 11.59 0.79
N ALA A 231 2.42 10.97 -0.38
CA ALA A 231 2.33 9.52 -0.55
C ALA A 231 3.50 8.78 0.12
N LEU A 232 4.74 9.25 -0.05
CA LEU A 232 5.94 8.71 0.60
C LEU A 232 5.78 8.72 2.14
N ARG A 233 5.40 9.87 2.71
CA ARG A 233 5.19 10.02 4.16
C ARG A 233 4.10 9.10 4.69
N ARG A 234 2.97 9.00 3.98
CA ARG A 234 1.89 8.09 4.37
C ARG A 234 2.38 6.64 4.39
N ARG A 235 3.07 6.17 3.36
CA ARG A 235 3.61 4.80 3.32
C ARG A 235 4.62 4.55 4.43
N SER A 236 5.52 5.49 4.68
CA SER A 236 6.47 5.42 5.78
C SER A 236 5.77 5.29 7.14
N SER A 237 4.70 6.06 7.37
CA SER A 237 3.90 5.98 8.61
C SER A 237 3.26 4.60 8.78
N HIS A 238 2.57 4.10 7.75
CA HIS A 238 1.90 2.79 7.82
C HIS A 238 2.89 1.65 8.04
N ALA A 239 4.06 1.70 7.39
CA ALA A 239 5.09 0.70 7.60
C ALA A 239 5.74 0.78 8.99
N ALA A 240 5.81 1.97 9.59
CA ALA A 240 6.25 2.14 10.98
C ALA A 240 5.22 1.61 11.99
N GLU A 241 3.94 1.89 11.77
CA GLU A 241 2.82 1.34 12.56
C GLU A 241 2.83 -0.20 12.52
N LEU A 242 3.12 -0.76 11.36
CA LEU A 242 3.28 -2.19 11.21
C LEU A 242 4.47 -2.74 12.03
N LEU A 243 5.64 -2.10 11.98
CA LEU A 243 6.79 -2.53 12.78
C LEU A 243 6.48 -2.50 14.28
N GLN A 244 5.71 -1.51 14.73
CA GLN A 244 5.25 -1.43 16.11
C GLN A 244 4.33 -2.61 16.45
N ALA A 245 3.36 -2.93 15.58
CA ALA A 245 2.46 -4.06 15.79
C ALA A 245 3.19 -5.42 15.81
N ILE A 246 4.23 -5.61 14.97
CA ILE A 246 5.06 -6.82 14.98
C ILE A 246 5.78 -6.95 16.33
N HIS A 247 6.38 -5.87 16.83
CA HIS A 247 7.08 -5.89 18.11
C HIS A 247 6.16 -6.18 19.30
N GLU A 248 4.97 -5.58 19.30
CA GLU A 248 3.93 -5.87 20.30
C GLU A 248 3.54 -7.35 20.26
N ALA A 249 3.44 -7.94 19.06
CA ALA A 249 3.12 -9.36 18.88
C ALA A 249 4.16 -10.31 19.49
N GLU A 250 5.44 -10.07 19.20
CA GLU A 250 6.56 -10.86 19.71
C GLU A 250 6.59 -10.82 21.24
N SER A 251 6.36 -9.65 21.82
CA SER A 251 6.29 -9.47 23.28
C SER A 251 5.13 -10.24 23.92
N GLU A 252 3.94 -10.17 23.33
CA GLU A 252 2.76 -10.90 23.84
C GLU A 252 2.94 -12.43 23.76
N GLN A 253 3.53 -12.92 22.67
CA GLN A 253 3.82 -14.35 22.50
C GLN A 253 4.84 -14.84 23.54
N GLU A 254 5.89 -14.07 23.82
CA GLU A 254 6.88 -14.42 24.84
C GLU A 254 6.28 -14.41 26.26
N GLU A 255 5.35 -13.49 26.57
CA GLU A 255 4.66 -13.47 27.86
C GLU A 255 3.79 -14.72 28.07
N LEU A 256 3.09 -15.17 27.03
CA LEU A 256 2.30 -16.41 27.02
C LEU A 256 3.15 -17.64 27.36
N GLU A 257 4.30 -17.77 26.71
CA GLU A 257 5.22 -18.89 26.92
C GLU A 257 5.78 -18.87 28.34
N LYS A 258 6.18 -17.68 28.83
CA LYS A 258 6.62 -17.49 30.23
C LYS A 258 5.53 -17.89 31.22
N ARG A 259 4.26 -17.55 30.96
CA ARG A 259 3.13 -17.91 31.83
C ARG A 259 2.84 -19.41 31.83
N ARG A 260 2.82 -20.06 30.65
CA ARG A 260 2.68 -21.52 30.55
C ARG A 260 3.77 -22.25 31.33
N GLN A 261 4.99 -21.72 31.36
CA GLN A 261 6.10 -22.32 32.10
C GLN A 261 6.02 -22.09 33.63
N LYS A 262 5.47 -20.94 34.08
CA LYS A 262 5.46 -20.52 35.51
C LYS A 262 4.28 -21.00 36.35
N GLN A 263 3.42 -21.89 35.86
CA GLN A 263 2.27 -22.38 36.66
C GLN A 263 2.73 -23.00 37.99
N PRO A 264 2.11 -22.62 39.15
CA PRO A 264 2.53 -23.13 40.45
C PRO A 264 2.26 -24.63 40.59
N LEU A 265 3.15 -25.33 41.31
CA LEU A 265 3.13 -26.80 41.44
C LEU A 265 1.78 -27.37 41.92
N ILE A 266 1.08 -26.66 42.81
CA ILE A 266 -0.25 -27.06 43.31
C ILE A 266 -1.29 -27.16 42.18
N VAL A 267 -1.19 -26.29 41.18
CA VAL A 267 -2.08 -26.25 40.00
C VAL A 267 -1.67 -27.34 39.03
N LYS A 268 -0.37 -27.45 38.69
CA LYS A 268 0.17 -28.54 37.83
C LYS A 268 -0.24 -29.92 38.37
N LEU A 269 -0.12 -30.13 39.68
CA LEU A 269 -0.47 -31.39 40.34
C LEU A 269 -1.99 -31.64 40.36
N GLY A 270 -2.80 -30.61 40.66
CA GLY A 270 -4.25 -30.74 40.66
C GLY A 270 -4.83 -31.06 39.28
N VAL A 271 -4.28 -30.49 38.20
CA VAL A 271 -4.64 -30.82 36.81
C VAL A 271 -4.25 -32.26 36.47
N ALA A 272 -3.03 -32.69 36.82
CA ALA A 272 -2.56 -34.06 36.53
C ALA A 272 -3.39 -35.14 37.24
N ILE A 273 -3.73 -34.93 38.51
CA ILE A 273 -4.58 -35.85 39.29
C ILE A 273 -6.01 -35.84 38.73
N GLY A 274 -6.56 -34.67 38.43
CA GLY A 274 -7.91 -34.54 37.83
C GLY A 274 -8.03 -35.20 36.46
N GLY A 275 -6.99 -35.11 35.62
CA GLY A 275 -6.93 -35.77 34.30
C GLY A 275 -6.89 -37.29 34.40
N LYS A 276 -6.04 -37.85 35.27
CA LYS A 276 -5.99 -39.31 35.52
C LYS A 276 -7.28 -39.85 36.13
N ALA A 277 -7.93 -39.09 37.01
CA ALA A 277 -9.21 -39.46 37.61
C ALA A 277 -10.32 -39.58 36.56
N LYS A 278 -10.40 -38.62 35.62
CA LYS A 278 -11.36 -38.65 34.50
C LYS A 278 -11.10 -39.80 33.53
N HIS A 279 -9.84 -40.06 33.16
CA HIS A 279 -9.51 -41.10 32.18
C HIS A 279 -9.77 -42.53 32.69
N ASN A 280 -9.59 -42.77 33.99
CA ASN A 280 -9.75 -44.11 34.59
C ASN A 280 -11.10 -44.31 35.31
N GLY A 281 -11.98 -43.31 35.33
CA GLY A 281 -13.26 -43.36 36.08
C GLY A 281 -13.08 -43.48 37.60
N ARG A 282 -11.91 -43.10 38.12
CA ARG A 282 -11.53 -43.26 39.54
C ARG A 282 -11.76 -41.96 40.31
N ARG A 283 -11.93 -42.05 41.63
CA ARG A 283 -11.93 -40.85 42.48
C ARG A 283 -10.49 -40.39 42.66
N GLY A 284 -10.26 -39.08 42.79
CA GLY A 284 -8.92 -38.55 43.09
C GLY A 284 -8.31 -39.14 44.37
N GLU A 285 -9.17 -39.65 45.27
CA GLU A 285 -8.81 -40.37 46.49
C GLU A 285 -8.10 -41.69 46.21
N ASP A 286 -8.45 -42.36 45.12
CA ASP A 286 -7.87 -43.66 44.76
C ASP A 286 -6.45 -43.48 44.19
N ILE A 287 -6.20 -42.36 43.52
CA ILE A 287 -4.87 -42.05 42.93
C ILE A 287 -3.85 -41.77 44.02
N LEU A 288 -4.25 -41.11 45.12
CA LEU A 288 -3.34 -40.82 46.23
C LEU A 288 -3.10 -42.02 47.14
N LYS A 289 -4.06 -42.94 47.25
CA LYS A 289 -3.83 -44.23 47.91
C LYS A 289 -2.77 -45.08 47.21
N GLU A 290 -2.63 -44.96 45.89
CA GLU A 290 -1.56 -45.63 45.14
C GLU A 290 -0.15 -45.09 45.45
N TRP A 291 -0.05 -43.96 46.18
CA TRP A 291 1.24 -43.36 46.56
C TRP A 291 1.71 -43.82 47.94
N ASP A 292 0.87 -44.54 48.69
CA ASP A 292 1.21 -45.24 49.92
C ASP A 292 1.82 -46.59 49.51
N ALA A 293 3.15 -46.67 49.42
CA ALA A 293 3.84 -47.82 48.84
C ALA A 293 4.02 -48.97 49.84
N ASN A 294 3.93 -48.67 51.14
CA ASN A 294 4.04 -49.63 52.23
C ASN A 294 2.69 -49.98 52.87
N ASP A 295 1.57 -49.46 52.34
CA ASP A 295 0.19 -49.67 52.80
C ASP A 295 0.01 -49.34 54.30
N ASP A 296 0.77 -48.37 54.82
CA ASP A 296 0.71 -48.00 56.24
C ASP A 296 -0.42 -47.01 56.56
N GLY A 297 -1.15 -46.56 55.54
CA GLY A 297 -2.25 -45.61 55.64
C GLY A 297 -1.81 -44.15 55.69
N GLN A 298 -0.51 -43.88 55.49
CA GLN A 298 0.10 -42.55 55.56
C GLN A 298 0.99 -42.32 54.33
N ILE A 299 0.86 -41.17 53.66
CA ILE A 299 1.81 -40.82 52.59
C ILE A 299 2.97 -40.06 53.21
N SER A 300 4.17 -40.64 53.18
CA SER A 300 5.38 -39.98 53.64
C SER A 300 5.83 -38.89 52.66
N LYS A 301 6.63 -37.95 53.15
CA LYS A 301 7.23 -36.89 52.34
C LYS A 301 8.11 -37.42 51.19
N VAL A 302 8.72 -38.60 51.34
CA VAL A 302 9.57 -39.22 50.32
C VAL A 302 8.71 -39.80 49.19
N GLU A 303 7.63 -40.50 49.53
CA GLU A 303 6.67 -41.05 48.57
C GLU A 303 5.97 -39.92 47.80
N PHE A 304 5.51 -38.89 48.51
CA PHE A 304 4.91 -37.72 47.88
C PHE A 304 5.87 -37.08 46.85
N ARG A 305 7.15 -36.93 47.17
CA ARG A 305 8.15 -36.39 46.23
C ARG A 305 8.34 -37.26 44.98
N GLN A 306 8.40 -38.57 45.14
CA GLN A 306 8.59 -39.50 44.02
C GLN A 306 7.40 -39.44 43.06
N HIS A 307 6.18 -39.48 43.59
CA HIS A 307 4.97 -39.46 42.76
C HIS A 307 4.68 -38.10 42.15
N VAL A 308 4.90 -36.99 42.86
CA VAL A 308 4.77 -35.63 42.29
C VAL A 308 5.76 -35.41 41.16
N LYS A 309 7.02 -35.86 41.32
CA LYS A 309 8.03 -35.78 40.25
C LYS A 309 7.68 -36.67 39.06
N ALA A 310 7.11 -37.85 39.28
CA ALA A 310 6.65 -38.73 38.20
C ALA A 310 5.45 -38.17 37.42
N LEU A 311 4.61 -37.36 38.07
CA LEU A 311 3.41 -36.76 37.46
C LEU A 311 3.66 -35.41 36.78
N VAL A 312 4.51 -34.57 37.36
CA VAL A 312 4.73 -33.20 36.89
C VAL A 312 6.09 -33.05 36.18
N GLY A 313 7.05 -33.95 36.42
CA GLY A 313 8.34 -34.01 35.74
C GLY A 313 9.36 -33.01 36.27
N ASP A 314 9.08 -31.71 36.11
CA ASP A 314 10.00 -30.58 36.33
C ASP A 314 9.95 -29.98 37.75
N ALA A 315 9.34 -30.67 38.71
CA ALA A 315 9.11 -30.15 40.06
C ALA A 315 10.39 -30.02 40.92
N ASP A 316 10.63 -28.84 41.50
CA ASP A 316 11.69 -28.61 42.49
C ASP A 316 11.31 -29.23 43.85
N TYR A 317 12.23 -29.96 44.47
CA TYR A 317 12.06 -30.57 45.79
C TYR A 317 11.68 -29.57 46.87
N ARG A 318 12.10 -28.30 46.78
CA ARG A 318 11.70 -27.25 47.74
C ARG A 318 10.23 -26.87 47.60
N GLU A 319 9.73 -26.78 46.37
CA GLU A 319 8.32 -26.48 46.10
C GLU A 319 7.42 -27.67 46.48
N VAL A 320 7.88 -28.89 46.20
CA VAL A 320 7.18 -30.12 46.59
C VAL A 320 7.05 -30.21 48.12
N ASP A 321 8.10 -29.83 48.86
CA ASP A 321 8.09 -29.79 50.32
C ASP A 321 7.13 -28.76 50.89
N GLN A 322 7.09 -27.57 50.31
CA GLN A 322 6.16 -26.52 50.71
C GLN A 322 4.72 -26.92 50.41
N LEU A 323 4.50 -27.60 49.28
CA LEU A 323 3.21 -28.16 48.94
C LEU A 323 2.78 -29.25 49.93
N PHE A 324 3.67 -30.18 50.26
CA PHE A 324 3.41 -31.21 51.28
C PHE A 324 3.00 -30.58 52.61
N LYS A 325 3.75 -29.60 53.09
CA LYS A 325 3.45 -28.84 54.32
C LYS A 325 2.12 -28.08 54.27
N ALA A 326 1.67 -27.70 53.07
CA ALA A 326 0.41 -26.98 52.88
C ALA A 326 -0.80 -27.92 52.76
N LEU A 327 -0.56 -29.22 52.58
CA LEU A 327 -1.57 -30.28 52.50
C LEU A 327 -1.67 -31.07 53.81
N ASP A 328 -0.62 -31.07 54.62
CA ASP A 328 -0.56 -31.56 56.00
C ASP A 328 -1.26 -30.55 56.93
N PHE A 329 -2.48 -30.86 57.37
CA PHE A 329 -3.32 -29.94 58.13
C PHE A 329 -3.10 -30.07 59.63
N ASP A 330 -2.74 -31.26 60.10
CA ASP A 330 -2.49 -31.54 61.52
C ASP A 330 -1.01 -31.37 61.92
N GLY A 331 -0.11 -31.22 60.95
CA GLY A 331 1.32 -31.01 61.16
C GLY A 331 2.07 -32.29 61.53
N SER A 332 1.49 -33.46 61.27
CA SER A 332 2.05 -34.78 61.59
C SER A 332 3.31 -35.12 60.78
N ASN A 333 3.61 -34.37 59.72
CA ASN A 333 4.61 -34.67 58.68
C ASN A 333 4.30 -35.92 57.84
N PHE A 334 3.07 -36.39 57.90
CA PHE A 334 2.50 -37.44 57.06
C PHE A 334 1.20 -36.90 56.45
N LEU A 335 0.76 -37.44 55.32
CA LEU A 335 -0.59 -37.14 54.81
C LEU A 335 -1.48 -38.34 55.09
N GLU A 336 -2.34 -38.24 56.10
CA GLU A 336 -3.20 -39.35 56.50
C GLU A 336 -4.46 -39.44 55.61
N ILE A 337 -5.08 -40.64 55.57
CA ILE A 337 -6.31 -40.89 54.78
C ILE A 337 -7.43 -39.86 55.05
N HIS A 338 -7.53 -39.36 56.28
CA HIS A 338 -8.54 -38.37 56.66
C HIS A 338 -8.23 -36.96 56.12
N GLU A 339 -6.96 -36.66 55.83
CA GLU A 339 -6.45 -35.43 55.23
C GLU A 339 -6.40 -35.48 53.69
N LEU A 340 -6.37 -36.69 53.10
CA LEU A 340 -6.40 -36.86 51.64
C LEU A 340 -7.62 -36.20 50.98
N LYS A 341 -8.80 -36.33 51.59
CA LYS A 341 -10.04 -35.73 51.08
C LYS A 341 -9.99 -34.19 51.02
N PRO A 342 -9.65 -33.48 52.12
CA PRO A 342 -9.47 -32.02 52.07
C PRO A 342 -8.28 -31.60 51.20
N ALA A 343 -7.19 -32.37 51.16
CA ALA A 343 -6.05 -32.13 50.28
C ALA A 343 -6.42 -32.19 48.80
N ILE A 344 -7.17 -33.22 48.37
CA ILE A 344 -7.68 -33.35 46.99
C ILE A 344 -8.65 -32.23 46.66
N ARG A 345 -9.55 -31.87 47.58
CA ARG A 345 -10.45 -30.72 47.36
C ARG A 345 -9.66 -29.43 47.18
N LYS A 346 -8.60 -29.21 47.95
CA LYS A 346 -7.73 -28.04 47.83
C LYS A 346 -6.95 -28.05 46.51
N LEU A 347 -6.42 -29.19 46.08
CA LEU A 347 -5.75 -29.37 44.79
C LEU A 347 -6.71 -29.16 43.61
N MET A 348 -7.88 -29.78 43.63
CA MET A 348 -8.90 -29.66 42.57
C MET A 348 -9.51 -28.26 42.53
N LYS A 349 -9.70 -27.62 43.68
CA LYS A 349 -10.14 -26.23 43.76
C LYS A 349 -9.06 -25.28 43.25
N ALA A 350 -7.81 -25.44 43.66
CA ALA A 350 -6.69 -24.65 43.13
C ALA A 350 -6.55 -24.82 41.62
N ALA A 351 -6.67 -26.05 41.10
CA ALA A 351 -6.67 -26.33 39.66
C ALA A 351 -7.90 -25.79 38.93
N SER A 352 -9.07 -25.76 39.57
CA SER A 352 -10.28 -25.17 38.99
C SER A 352 -10.26 -23.66 39.00
N ASP A 353 -9.82 -23.03 40.09
CA ASP A 353 -9.72 -21.59 40.25
C ASP A 353 -8.61 -21.04 39.35
N ALA A 354 -7.44 -21.69 39.33
CA ALA A 354 -6.38 -21.38 38.38
C ALA A 354 -6.80 -21.72 36.94
N GLY A 355 -7.51 -22.82 36.71
CA GLY A 355 -8.04 -23.16 35.38
C GLY A 355 -9.05 -22.13 34.85
N LYS A 356 -9.85 -21.50 35.71
CA LYS A 356 -10.76 -20.40 35.32
C LYS A 356 -10.02 -19.10 35.06
N ALA A 357 -9.05 -18.74 35.92
CA ALA A 357 -8.24 -17.54 35.74
C ALA A 357 -7.32 -17.65 34.51
N ASP A 358 -6.62 -18.78 34.38
CA ASP A 358 -5.81 -19.12 33.22
C ASP A 358 -6.67 -19.22 31.97
N ALA A 359 -7.83 -19.90 31.97
CA ALA A 359 -8.68 -19.96 30.78
C ALA A 359 -9.17 -18.57 30.33
N ALA A 360 -9.55 -17.69 31.27
CA ALA A 360 -9.97 -16.34 30.94
C ALA A 360 -8.82 -15.50 30.36
N GLU A 361 -7.60 -15.70 30.84
CA GLU A 361 -6.44 -14.95 30.36
C GLU A 361 -5.81 -15.56 29.10
N THR A 362 -5.77 -16.89 28.97
CA THR A 362 -5.35 -17.58 27.73
C THR A 362 -6.29 -17.25 26.60
N VAL A 363 -7.61 -17.17 26.85
CA VAL A 363 -8.58 -16.71 25.84
C VAL A 363 -8.25 -15.30 25.37
N LYS A 364 -7.93 -14.36 26.28
CA LYS A 364 -7.54 -13.00 25.89
C LYS A 364 -6.26 -12.99 25.06
N ILE A 365 -5.27 -13.82 25.40
CA ILE A 365 -4.01 -13.83 24.64
C ILE A 365 -4.19 -14.58 23.31
N GLU A 366 -4.99 -15.64 23.23
CA GLU A 366 -5.35 -16.30 21.96
C GLU A 366 -6.08 -15.34 21.00
N GLU A 367 -7.00 -14.52 21.51
CA GLU A 367 -7.67 -13.45 20.74
C GLU A 367 -6.68 -12.39 20.25
N SER A 368 -5.73 -12.00 21.11
CA SER A 368 -4.70 -11.02 20.75
C SER A 368 -3.75 -11.61 19.69
N LEU A 369 -3.30 -12.85 19.85
CA LEU A 369 -2.53 -13.59 18.84
C LEU A 369 -3.28 -13.76 17.52
N MET A 370 -4.60 -13.97 17.54
CA MET A 370 -5.41 -14.05 16.33
C MET A 370 -5.40 -12.71 15.57
N MET A 371 -5.58 -11.59 16.27
CA MET A 371 -5.47 -10.25 15.68
C MET A 371 -4.08 -9.98 15.12
N LEU A 372 -3.04 -10.43 15.81
CA LEU A 372 -1.66 -10.27 15.37
C LEU A 372 -1.35 -11.11 14.12
N LYS A 373 -1.89 -12.34 14.01
CA LYS A 373 -1.82 -13.16 12.80
C LYS A 373 -2.44 -12.45 11.61
N LEU A 374 -3.66 -11.92 11.78
CA LEU A 374 -4.36 -11.18 10.74
C LEU A 374 -3.56 -9.96 10.27
N ARG A 375 -3.06 -9.15 11.21
CA ARG A 375 -2.19 -8.00 10.92
C ARG A 375 -0.91 -8.42 10.20
N SER A 376 -0.32 -9.55 10.59
CA SER A 376 0.87 -10.10 9.95
C SER A 376 0.63 -10.48 8.48
N GLU A 377 -0.51 -11.08 8.16
CA GLU A 377 -0.86 -11.42 6.77
C GLU A 377 -1.10 -10.15 5.94
N HIS A 378 -1.81 -9.17 6.53
CA HIS A 378 -2.03 -7.87 5.89
C HIS A 378 -0.72 -7.15 5.58
N ALA A 379 0.21 -7.16 6.53
CA ALA A 379 1.54 -6.59 6.43
C ALA A 379 2.37 -7.14 5.27
N GLN A 380 2.43 -8.47 5.13
CA GLN A 380 3.17 -9.13 4.06
C GLN A 380 2.60 -8.76 2.69
N GLN A 381 1.27 -8.72 2.59
CA GLN A 381 0.60 -8.29 1.37
C GLN A 381 0.88 -6.82 1.06
N LEU A 382 0.87 -5.93 2.06
CA LEU A 382 1.20 -4.52 1.88
C LEU A 382 2.64 -4.33 1.41
N LEU A 383 3.61 -4.99 2.05
CA LEU A 383 5.02 -4.88 1.71
C LEU A 383 5.27 -5.18 0.23
N HIS A 384 4.74 -6.31 -0.26
CA HIS A 384 4.87 -6.70 -1.67
C HIS A 384 4.27 -5.68 -2.62
N THR A 385 3.15 -5.07 -2.26
CA THR A 385 2.55 -4.02 -3.09
C THR A 385 3.35 -2.72 -3.06
N ILE A 386 3.88 -2.34 -1.90
CA ILE A 386 4.69 -1.13 -1.75
C ILE A 386 5.98 -1.27 -2.55
N GLU A 387 6.72 -2.38 -2.40
CA GLU A 387 7.97 -2.63 -3.15
C GLU A 387 7.73 -2.54 -4.67
N LYS A 388 6.65 -3.15 -5.17
CA LYS A 388 6.30 -3.04 -6.59
C LYS A 388 5.95 -1.60 -7.01
N THR A 389 5.26 -0.85 -6.15
CA THR A 389 4.94 0.56 -6.46
C THR A 389 6.20 1.42 -6.48
N GLU A 390 7.15 1.17 -5.58
CA GLU A 390 8.42 1.91 -5.51
C GLU A 390 9.24 1.73 -6.78
N VAL A 391 9.34 0.51 -7.31
CA VAL A 391 10.09 0.23 -8.55
C VAL A 391 9.53 1.01 -9.74
N GLU A 392 8.20 1.02 -9.91
CA GLU A 392 7.57 1.76 -11.01
C GLU A 392 7.63 3.29 -10.80
N GLU A 393 7.59 3.76 -9.56
CA GLU A 393 7.81 5.18 -9.24
C GLU A 393 9.23 5.63 -9.56
N GLN A 394 10.24 4.82 -9.20
CA GLN A 394 11.63 5.07 -9.55
C GLN A 394 11.80 5.11 -11.06
N ARG A 395 11.20 4.17 -11.79
CA ARG A 395 11.22 4.15 -13.26
C ARG A 395 10.61 5.41 -13.87
N LEU A 396 9.47 5.88 -13.33
CA LEU A 396 8.84 7.12 -13.78
C LEU A 396 9.68 8.35 -13.45
N ALA A 397 10.29 8.40 -12.26
CA ALA A 397 11.18 9.48 -11.85
C ALA A 397 12.44 9.54 -12.73
N GLU A 398 13.05 8.39 -13.04
CA GLU A 398 14.20 8.28 -13.93
C GLU A 398 13.85 8.73 -15.36
N MET A 399 12.71 8.30 -15.89
CA MET A 399 12.22 8.76 -17.20
C MET A 399 12.07 10.29 -17.25
N ARG A 400 11.53 10.89 -16.19
CA ARG A 400 11.35 12.35 -16.10
C ARG A 400 12.66 13.11 -15.94
N ARG A 401 13.65 12.52 -15.27
CA ARG A 401 14.98 13.11 -15.07
C ARG A 401 15.85 12.99 -16.33
N ARG A 402 15.66 11.93 -17.12
CA ARG A 402 16.40 11.72 -18.36
C ARG A 402 16.13 12.86 -19.34
N GLU A 403 17.20 13.41 -19.90
CA GLU A 403 17.07 14.44 -20.93
C GLU A 403 16.35 13.87 -22.16
N LYS A 404 15.34 14.60 -22.64
CA LYS A 404 14.56 14.21 -23.80
C LYS A 404 15.45 14.22 -25.04
N PRO A 405 15.28 13.27 -25.98
CA PRO A 405 16.05 13.27 -27.22
C PRO A 405 15.80 14.55 -28.02
N LEU A 406 16.78 14.96 -28.83
CA LEU A 406 16.72 16.19 -29.62
C LEU A 406 15.47 16.26 -30.51
N THR A 407 15.04 15.13 -31.08
CA THR A 407 13.80 15.01 -31.87
C THR A 407 12.55 15.45 -31.11
N VAL A 408 12.43 15.07 -29.84
CA VAL A 408 11.29 15.43 -28.98
C VAL A 408 11.41 16.89 -28.56
N ARG A 409 12.61 17.34 -28.16
CA ARG A 409 12.86 18.75 -27.78
C ARG A 409 12.56 19.72 -28.92
N LEU A 410 13.01 19.39 -30.14
CA LEU A 410 12.73 20.16 -31.34
C LEU A 410 11.25 20.12 -31.69
N GLY A 411 10.63 18.93 -31.69
CA GLY A 411 9.20 18.78 -31.95
C GLY A 411 8.33 19.58 -30.98
N GLU A 412 8.68 19.62 -29.69
CA GLU A 412 7.98 20.42 -28.67
C GLU A 412 8.08 21.92 -28.97
N GLN A 413 9.27 22.42 -29.34
CA GLN A 413 9.46 23.84 -29.69
C GLN A 413 8.68 24.24 -30.94
N LEU A 414 8.67 23.39 -31.96
CA LEU A 414 7.93 23.63 -33.20
C LEU A 414 6.41 23.59 -32.98
N ALA A 415 5.94 22.65 -32.15
CA ALA A 415 4.53 22.56 -31.76
C ALA A 415 4.09 23.79 -30.96
N ARG A 416 4.92 24.27 -30.02
CA ARG A 416 4.66 25.48 -29.21
C ARG A 416 4.51 26.73 -30.06
N LYS A 417 5.40 26.92 -31.04
CA LYS A 417 5.38 28.07 -31.97
C LYS A 417 4.36 27.92 -33.11
N ASN A 418 3.67 26.77 -33.23
CA ASN A 418 2.67 26.49 -34.26
C ASN A 418 3.17 26.76 -35.69
N ILE A 419 4.45 26.43 -35.96
CA ILE A 419 5.11 26.75 -37.22
C ILE A 419 4.63 25.78 -38.31
N LYS A 420 4.13 26.32 -39.43
CA LYS A 420 3.77 25.50 -40.60
C LYS A 420 5.02 25.12 -41.41
N PRO A 421 5.03 23.98 -42.14
CA PRO A 421 6.18 23.55 -42.95
C PRO A 421 6.76 24.64 -43.86
N ALA A 422 5.89 25.33 -44.61
CA ALA A 422 6.31 26.39 -45.52
C ALA A 422 6.78 27.67 -44.80
N GLN A 423 6.35 27.91 -43.56
CA GLN A 423 6.86 29.02 -42.74
C GLN A 423 8.20 28.66 -42.10
N MET A 424 8.40 27.39 -41.79
CA MET A 424 9.66 26.91 -41.23
C MET A 424 10.79 26.98 -42.26
N LEU A 425 10.56 26.46 -43.47
CA LEU A 425 11.55 26.56 -44.56
C LEU A 425 11.92 28.01 -44.82
N ARG A 426 10.94 28.91 -44.98
CA ARG A 426 11.22 30.35 -45.15
C ARG A 426 11.94 31.01 -43.98
N ALA A 427 11.80 30.48 -42.78
CA ALA A 427 12.48 31.02 -41.61
C ALA A 427 13.89 30.46 -41.45
N TRP A 428 14.16 29.29 -42.04
CA TRP A 428 15.40 28.53 -41.82
C TRP A 428 16.36 28.61 -43.00
N ASP A 429 15.83 28.75 -44.22
CA ASP A 429 16.53 29.08 -45.46
C ASP A 429 17.02 30.53 -45.40
N LEU A 430 18.28 30.73 -45.02
CA LEU A 430 18.87 32.04 -44.77
C LEU A 430 19.32 32.71 -46.06
N ASP A 431 19.76 31.93 -47.04
CA ASP A 431 20.24 32.41 -48.33
C ASP A 431 19.13 32.54 -49.39
N GLY A 432 17.94 31.99 -49.12
CA GLY A 432 16.76 32.06 -49.97
C GLY A 432 16.79 31.09 -51.15
N ASN A 433 17.61 30.04 -51.10
CA ASN A 433 17.80 29.08 -52.19
C ASN A 433 16.66 28.05 -52.30
N GLY A 434 15.72 28.03 -51.35
CA GLY A 434 14.54 27.17 -51.32
C GLY A 434 14.76 25.81 -50.64
N VAL A 435 15.95 25.54 -50.11
CA VAL A 435 16.30 24.35 -49.33
C VAL A 435 16.92 24.75 -47.99
N VAL A 436 17.07 23.81 -47.06
CA VAL A 436 17.76 24.06 -45.78
C VAL A 436 18.98 23.16 -45.70
N ASP A 437 20.17 23.75 -45.70
CA ASP A 437 21.42 23.00 -45.58
C ASP A 437 21.77 22.66 -44.11
N LYS A 438 22.79 21.83 -43.90
CA LYS A 438 23.23 21.39 -42.56
C LYS A 438 23.70 22.53 -41.66
N THR A 439 24.27 23.60 -42.24
CA THR A 439 24.74 24.78 -41.52
C THR A 439 23.55 25.63 -41.05
N GLU A 440 22.61 25.88 -41.96
CA GLU A 440 21.37 26.60 -41.70
C GLU A 440 20.53 25.87 -40.65
N PHE A 441 20.39 24.54 -40.74
CA PHE A 441 19.70 23.72 -39.75
C PHE A 441 20.30 23.87 -38.34
N LYS A 442 21.63 23.85 -38.25
CA LYS A 442 22.36 23.97 -36.98
C LYS A 442 22.25 25.36 -36.36
N GLU A 443 22.30 26.42 -37.16
CA GLU A 443 22.09 27.78 -36.69
C GLU A 443 20.66 27.97 -36.19
N ASN A 444 19.68 27.43 -36.92
CA ASN A 444 18.27 27.51 -36.54
C ASN A 444 17.93 26.75 -35.24
N ILE A 445 18.52 25.56 -35.01
CA ILE A 445 18.34 24.84 -33.73
C ILE A 445 18.86 25.67 -32.55
N ARG A 446 19.98 26.38 -32.73
CA ARG A 446 20.53 27.28 -31.71
C ARG A 446 19.66 28.51 -31.52
N MET A 447 19.12 29.08 -32.60
CA MET A 447 18.17 30.21 -32.54
C MET A 447 16.86 29.83 -31.85
N LEU A 448 16.42 28.57 -31.94
CA LEU A 448 15.29 28.05 -31.16
C LEU A 448 15.59 27.88 -29.66
N GLY A 449 16.81 28.18 -29.21
CA GLY A 449 17.22 28.07 -27.81
C GLY A 449 17.45 26.62 -27.35
N ILE A 450 17.61 25.69 -28.28
CA ILE A 450 17.89 24.28 -27.98
C ILE A 450 19.41 24.12 -27.86
N GLN A 451 19.88 23.76 -26.66
CA GLN A 451 21.27 23.39 -26.43
C GLN A 451 21.47 21.91 -26.75
N ALA A 452 22.16 21.60 -27.84
CA ALA A 452 22.47 20.23 -28.26
C ALA A 452 23.90 20.16 -28.77
N GLU A 453 24.50 18.98 -28.67
CA GLU A 453 25.85 18.76 -29.20
C GLU A 453 25.83 18.80 -30.73
N VAL A 454 26.94 19.20 -31.34
CA VAL A 454 27.04 19.27 -32.80
C VAL A 454 26.75 17.90 -33.44
N GLY A 455 27.29 16.82 -32.86
CA GLY A 455 27.04 15.46 -33.34
C GLY A 455 25.55 15.10 -33.32
N GLU A 456 24.82 15.42 -32.23
CA GLU A 456 23.38 15.13 -32.14
C GLU A 456 22.55 15.87 -33.20
N ILE A 457 22.94 17.11 -33.52
CA ILE A 457 22.30 17.92 -34.56
C ILE A 457 22.58 17.33 -35.93
N GLU A 458 23.82 16.90 -36.18
CA GLU A 458 24.24 16.29 -37.44
C GLU A 458 23.58 14.93 -37.65
N ASP A 459 23.53 14.08 -36.62
CA ASP A 459 22.82 12.79 -36.63
C ASP A 459 21.33 12.98 -36.87
N LEU A 460 20.72 14.01 -36.26
CA LEU A 460 19.34 14.36 -36.52
C LEU A 460 19.16 14.77 -37.98
N PHE A 461 19.99 15.66 -38.51
CA PHE A 461 19.92 16.08 -39.91
C PHE A 461 20.04 14.89 -40.86
N ASP A 462 21.04 14.04 -40.66
CA ASP A 462 21.32 12.88 -41.52
C ASP A 462 20.20 11.83 -41.44
N SER A 463 19.49 11.74 -40.30
CA SER A 463 18.29 10.89 -40.17
C SER A 463 17.05 11.44 -40.90
N LEU A 464 17.09 12.73 -41.25
CA LEU A 464 15.99 13.46 -41.90
C LEU A 464 16.22 13.61 -43.41
N ASP A 465 17.47 13.75 -43.84
CA ASP A 465 17.95 13.76 -45.24
C ASP A 465 18.04 12.33 -45.80
N GLU A 466 16.89 11.80 -46.24
CA GLU A 466 16.77 10.40 -46.71
C GLU A 466 17.47 10.16 -48.04
N ASP A 467 17.53 11.17 -48.90
CA ASP A 467 18.19 11.06 -50.21
C ASP A 467 19.69 11.40 -50.15
N HIS A 468 20.16 11.85 -48.98
CA HIS A 468 21.54 12.23 -48.70
C HIS A 468 22.03 13.34 -49.64
N SER A 469 21.13 14.25 -50.03
CA SER A 469 21.44 15.42 -50.86
C SER A 469 22.28 16.46 -50.12
N GLY A 470 22.31 16.41 -48.79
CA GLY A 470 22.95 17.39 -47.91
C GLY A 470 22.08 18.61 -47.63
N CYS A 471 20.84 18.61 -48.12
CA CYS A 471 19.86 19.69 -48.00
C CYS A 471 18.48 19.10 -47.67
N LEU A 472 17.60 19.87 -47.04
CA LEU A 472 16.21 19.46 -46.79
C LEU A 472 15.26 20.25 -47.70
N GLU A 473 14.64 19.59 -48.67
CA GLU A 473 13.65 20.19 -49.57
C GLU A 473 12.23 20.21 -48.97
N LEU A 474 11.31 20.99 -49.56
CA LEU A 474 9.91 21.09 -49.09
C LEU A 474 9.16 19.76 -49.02
N GLU A 475 9.42 18.86 -49.96
CA GLU A 475 8.78 17.54 -49.98
C GLU A 475 9.35 16.60 -48.89
N GLU A 476 10.61 16.80 -48.50
CA GLU A 476 11.26 16.10 -47.40
C GLU A 476 10.90 16.71 -46.04
N PHE A 477 10.59 18.00 -46.00
CA PHE A 477 10.24 18.72 -44.77
C PHE A 477 8.88 18.32 -44.17
N LYS A 478 7.93 17.89 -45.01
CA LYS A 478 6.61 17.42 -44.54
C LYS A 478 6.69 16.13 -43.71
N PRO A 479 7.34 15.05 -44.17
CA PRO A 479 7.53 13.85 -43.36
C PRO A 479 8.39 14.12 -42.12
N VAL A 480 9.37 15.05 -42.18
CA VAL A 480 10.15 15.51 -41.01
C VAL A 480 9.24 16.01 -39.90
N LEU A 481 8.35 16.97 -40.19
CA LEU A 481 7.45 17.52 -39.18
C LEU A 481 6.47 16.48 -38.64
N LYS A 482 6.02 15.55 -39.48
CA LYS A 482 5.20 14.43 -39.03
C LYS A 482 5.97 13.55 -38.04
N ARG A 483 7.23 13.17 -38.34
CA ARG A 483 8.08 12.36 -37.46
C ARG A 483 8.37 13.04 -36.14
N LEU A 484 8.69 14.34 -36.15
CA LEU A 484 8.92 15.12 -34.93
C LEU A 484 7.66 15.15 -34.05
N ARG A 485 6.48 15.38 -34.65
CA ARG A 485 5.21 15.34 -33.93
C ARG A 485 4.89 13.94 -33.39
N ASP A 486 5.13 12.90 -34.20
CA ASP A 486 4.90 11.51 -33.79
C ASP A 486 5.83 11.10 -32.64
N ALA A 487 7.10 11.56 -32.65
CA ALA A 487 8.06 11.36 -31.56
C ALA A 487 7.61 12.07 -30.27
N VAL A 488 7.13 13.31 -30.37
CA VAL A 488 6.55 14.05 -29.23
C VAL A 488 5.34 13.32 -28.66
N HIS A 489 4.41 12.88 -29.52
CA HIS A 489 3.25 12.11 -29.08
C HIS A 489 3.62 10.77 -28.45
N ALA A 490 4.59 10.05 -29.01
CA ALA A 490 5.06 8.78 -28.47
C ALA A 490 5.69 8.97 -27.07
N ALA A 491 6.56 9.96 -26.92
CA ALA A 491 7.21 10.27 -25.65
C ALA A 491 6.18 10.67 -24.57
N HIS A 492 5.24 11.57 -24.88
CA HIS A 492 4.18 11.94 -23.96
C HIS A 492 3.24 10.77 -23.63
N ALA A 493 2.91 9.93 -24.60
CA ALA A 493 2.05 8.76 -24.38
C ALA A 493 2.72 7.72 -23.49
N GLU A 494 4.04 7.52 -23.60
CA GLU A 494 4.79 6.62 -22.74
C GLU A 494 4.82 7.12 -21.29
N GLU A 495 5.18 8.40 -21.08
CA GLU A 495 5.17 9.02 -19.76
C GLU A 495 3.76 8.98 -19.14
N GLU A 496 2.73 9.30 -19.92
CA GLU A 496 1.33 9.27 -19.47
C GLU A 496 0.90 7.84 -19.07
N ARG A 497 1.29 6.82 -19.84
CA ARG A 497 1.00 5.42 -19.51
C ARG A 497 1.64 5.01 -18.19
N LEU A 498 2.92 5.32 -17.98
CA LEU A 498 3.61 5.00 -16.73
C LEU A 498 3.04 5.77 -15.56
N SER A 499 2.78 7.07 -15.73
CA SER A 499 2.12 7.93 -14.72
C SER A 499 0.76 7.37 -14.32
N LYS A 500 -0.08 6.98 -15.28
CA LYS A 500 -1.39 6.34 -15.01
C LYS A 500 -1.23 4.98 -14.32
N HIS A 501 -0.22 4.20 -14.70
CA HIS A 501 0.07 2.91 -14.09
C HIS A 501 0.45 3.07 -12.61
N VAL A 502 1.42 3.93 -12.31
CA VAL A 502 1.85 4.27 -10.95
C VAL A 502 0.66 4.78 -10.13
N ALA A 503 -0.12 5.74 -10.65
CA ALA A 503 -1.30 6.25 -9.96
C ALA A 503 -2.35 5.16 -9.71
N SER A 504 -2.50 4.18 -10.62
CA SER A 504 -3.40 3.05 -10.42
C SER A 504 -2.91 2.10 -9.33
N MET A 505 -1.59 1.87 -9.25
CA MET A 505 -0.95 1.02 -8.24
C MET A 505 -1.06 1.67 -6.86
N GLN A 506 -0.81 2.98 -6.76
CA GLN A 506 -1.01 3.77 -5.54
C GLN A 506 -2.47 3.70 -5.06
N ARG A 507 -3.45 3.89 -5.95
CA ARG A 507 -4.87 3.75 -5.60
C ARG A 507 -5.21 2.36 -5.07
N ARG A 508 -4.68 1.30 -5.72
CA ARG A 508 -4.87 -0.08 -5.25
C ARG A 508 -4.24 -0.31 -3.89
N SER A 509 -3.05 0.24 -3.63
CA SER A 509 -2.39 0.16 -2.32
C SER A 509 -3.23 0.81 -1.22
N VAL A 510 -3.78 2.00 -1.47
CA VAL A 510 -4.70 2.68 -0.51
C VAL A 510 -5.98 1.88 -0.29
N GLN A 511 -6.60 1.37 -1.36
CA GLN A 511 -7.81 0.53 -1.24
C GLN A 511 -7.53 -0.76 -0.48
N MET A 512 -6.34 -1.34 -0.66
CA MET A 512 -5.91 -2.53 0.06
C MET A 512 -5.74 -2.24 1.56
N GLN A 513 -5.08 -1.15 1.92
CA GLN A 513 -4.96 -0.69 3.31
C GLN A 513 -6.34 -0.48 3.96
N GLN A 514 -7.29 0.13 3.25
CA GLN A 514 -8.66 0.32 3.74
C GLN A 514 -9.37 -1.01 3.98
N LYS A 515 -9.28 -1.95 3.03
CA LYS A 515 -9.88 -3.28 3.19
C LYS A 515 -9.26 -4.07 4.34
N MET A 516 -7.95 -3.93 4.55
CA MET A 516 -7.26 -4.55 5.68
C MET A 516 -7.74 -3.98 7.00
N ALA A 517 -7.86 -2.65 7.11
CA ALA A 517 -8.42 -2.00 8.28
C ALA A 517 -9.88 -2.42 8.55
N GLU A 518 -10.70 -2.52 7.50
CA GLU A 518 -12.09 -3.03 7.59
C GLU A 518 -12.12 -4.49 8.09
N SER A 519 -11.23 -5.35 7.58
CA SER A 519 -11.12 -6.74 8.00
C SER A 519 -10.66 -6.87 9.46
N GLU A 520 -9.68 -6.07 9.89
CA GLU A 520 -9.24 -6.01 11.29
C GLU A 520 -10.36 -5.54 12.22
N GLN A 521 -11.11 -4.52 11.79
CA GLN A 521 -12.24 -4.01 12.56
C GLN A 521 -13.37 -5.04 12.66
N ALA A 522 -13.67 -5.75 11.57
CA ALA A 522 -14.66 -6.83 11.56
C ALA A 522 -14.27 -7.96 12.51
N GLU A 523 -12.99 -8.36 12.53
CA GLU A 523 -12.51 -9.41 13.44
C GLU A 523 -12.57 -8.97 14.90
N MET A 524 -12.23 -7.70 15.19
CA MET A 524 -12.39 -7.14 16.54
C MET A 524 -13.85 -7.17 17.02
N ILE A 525 -14.80 -6.84 16.13
CA ILE A 525 -16.24 -6.93 16.44
C ILE A 525 -16.62 -8.39 16.71
N ALA A 526 -16.17 -9.33 15.89
CA ALA A 526 -16.45 -10.76 16.07
C ALA A 526 -15.84 -11.33 17.36
N ILE A 527 -14.66 -10.86 17.78
CA ILE A 527 -14.07 -11.20 19.09
C ILE A 527 -14.96 -10.71 20.23
N GLU A 528 -15.43 -9.47 20.15
CA GLU A 528 -16.28 -8.87 21.18
C GLU A 528 -17.66 -9.57 21.26
N GLU A 529 -18.25 -9.94 20.12
CA GLU A 529 -19.48 -10.74 20.08
C GLU A 529 -19.28 -12.11 20.72
N ARG A 530 -18.21 -12.84 20.38
CA ARG A 530 -17.86 -14.13 21.01
C ARG A 530 -17.61 -14.00 22.52
N ARG A 531 -17.08 -12.86 22.98
CA ARG A 531 -16.94 -12.57 24.43
C ARG A 531 -18.32 -12.40 25.08
N ARG A 532 -19.24 -11.65 24.46
CA ARG A 532 -20.60 -11.45 24.97
C ARG A 532 -21.37 -12.76 25.06
N GLU A 533 -21.30 -13.60 24.02
CA GLU A 533 -21.95 -14.92 24.00
C GLU A 533 -21.43 -15.81 25.13
N ARG A 534 -20.11 -15.91 25.33
CA ARG A 534 -19.53 -16.69 26.44
C ARG A 534 -19.94 -16.17 27.82
N VAL A 535 -20.05 -14.85 27.99
CA VAL A 535 -20.54 -14.27 29.26
C VAL A 535 -22.01 -14.62 29.49
N GLN A 536 -22.83 -14.59 28.44
CA GLN A 536 -24.23 -14.97 28.52
C GLN A 536 -24.38 -16.46 28.85
N GLU A 537 -23.69 -17.36 28.15
CA GLU A 537 -23.69 -18.80 28.42
C GLU A 537 -23.23 -19.12 29.84
N ALA A 538 -22.18 -18.43 30.33
CA ALA A 538 -21.71 -18.59 31.70
C ALA A 538 -22.76 -18.13 32.73
N ALA A 539 -23.47 -17.04 32.47
CA ALA A 539 -24.54 -16.55 33.34
C ALA A 539 -25.72 -17.54 33.40
N GLU A 540 -26.12 -18.10 32.25
CA GLU A 540 -27.16 -19.13 32.15
C GLU A 540 -26.76 -20.41 32.90
N ALA A 541 -25.50 -20.84 32.77
CA ALA A 541 -24.98 -22.00 33.51
C ALA A 541 -24.98 -21.79 35.04
N VAL A 542 -24.59 -20.60 35.51
CA VAL A 542 -24.63 -20.27 36.94
C VAL A 542 -26.08 -20.25 37.47
N ALA A 543 -27.02 -19.70 36.70
CA ALA A 543 -28.43 -19.71 37.06
C ALA A 543 -28.97 -21.15 37.19
N ALA A 544 -28.68 -22.02 36.22
CA ALA A 544 -29.08 -23.42 36.25
C ALA A 544 -28.47 -24.18 37.46
N GLU A 545 -27.21 -23.91 37.83
CA GLU A 545 -26.59 -24.51 39.01
C GLU A 545 -27.25 -24.04 40.32
N GLN A 546 -27.62 -22.75 40.42
CA GLN A 546 -28.33 -22.22 41.58
C GLN A 546 -29.72 -22.84 41.74
N GLU A 547 -30.46 -23.00 40.65
CA GLU A 547 -31.76 -23.68 40.64
C GLU A 547 -31.64 -25.14 41.07
N ALA A 548 -30.67 -25.88 40.53
CA ALA A 548 -30.42 -27.27 40.91
C ALA A 548 -30.08 -27.43 42.40
N ARG A 549 -29.25 -26.53 42.96
CA ARG A 549 -28.92 -26.52 44.39
C ARG A 549 -30.11 -26.16 45.27
N ALA A 550 -30.99 -25.27 44.82
CA ALA A 550 -32.21 -24.93 45.52
C ALA A 550 -33.14 -26.15 45.58
N ALA A 551 -33.33 -26.83 44.45
CA ALA A 551 -34.13 -28.06 44.37
C ALA A 551 -33.57 -29.19 45.25
N GLU A 552 -32.25 -29.38 45.28
CA GLU A 552 -31.62 -30.40 46.14
C GLU A 552 -31.81 -30.09 47.64
N LYS A 553 -31.70 -28.82 48.04
CA LYS A 553 -31.97 -28.41 49.43
C LYS A 553 -33.42 -28.64 49.81
N GLU A 554 -34.35 -28.35 48.91
CA GLU A 554 -35.78 -28.56 49.13
C GLU A 554 -36.10 -30.06 49.27
N ALA A 555 -35.55 -30.89 48.39
CA ALA A 555 -35.69 -32.34 48.47
C ALA A 555 -35.12 -32.92 49.78
N LYS A 556 -33.96 -32.41 50.25
CA LYS A 556 -33.38 -32.81 51.54
C LYS A 556 -34.14 -32.29 52.76
N ALA A 557 -34.90 -31.21 52.64
CA ALA A 557 -35.75 -30.70 53.72
C ALA A 557 -37.09 -31.46 53.80
N GLN A 558 -37.53 -32.05 52.68
CA GLN A 558 -38.74 -32.87 52.61
C GLN A 558 -38.51 -34.33 53.02
N ALA A 559 -37.28 -34.85 52.87
CA ALA A 559 -36.85 -36.15 53.35
C ALA A 559 -36.44 -36.11 54.83
#